data_AF-A0A6G0XP68-F1
#
_entry.id   AF-A0A6G0XP68-F1
#
_cell.length_a   1.000
_cell.length_b   1.000
_cell.length_c   1.000
_cell.angle_alpha   90.00
_cell.angle_beta   90.00
_cell.angle_gamma   90.00
#
_symmetry.space_group_name_H-M   'P 1'
#
loop_
_entity.id
_entity.type
_entity.pdbx_description
1 polymer ?
#
loop_
_entity_poly.entity_id
_entity_poly.type
_entity_poly.pdbx_seq_one_letter_code
_entity_poly.pdbx_strand_id
1 'polypeptide(L)'
;MISETVEKPIQVIQVSVSDLSKGIAAATGLPSFVADILASLDASIAAGVAGDVTDDYEKLTGVKAQTHREWLAANKSFLQSL
;
A
#
# COMPACT_ATOMS: atom_id res chain seq x y z
N MET A 1 -11.49 -3.40 5.98
CA MET A 1 -10.09 -3.83 5.77
C MET A 1 -10.02 -4.63 4.47
N ILE A 2 -8.84 -4.86 3.89
CA ILE A 2 -8.75 -5.66 2.64
C ILE A 2 -9.31 -7.07 2.85
N SER A 3 -8.94 -7.76 3.95
CA SER A 3 -9.43 -9.10 4.29
C SER A 3 -10.95 -9.20 4.34
N GLU A 4 -11.60 -8.21 4.96
CA GLU A 4 -13.06 -8.10 5.02
C GLU A 4 -13.66 -7.84 3.63
N THR A 5 -13.04 -6.95 2.84
CA THR A 5 -13.52 -6.61 1.49
C THR A 5 -13.48 -7.81 0.56
N VAL A 6 -12.40 -8.61 0.60
CA VAL A 6 -12.24 -9.77 -0.28
C VAL A 6 -12.80 -11.06 0.31
N GLU A 7 -13.25 -11.05 1.56
CA GLU A 7 -13.78 -12.21 2.29
C GLU A 7 -12.78 -13.39 2.38
N LYS A 8 -11.48 -13.07 2.44
CA LYS A 8 -10.38 -14.04 2.57
C LYS A 8 -9.49 -13.65 3.75
N PRO A 9 -8.98 -14.62 4.54
CA PRO A 9 -8.03 -14.32 5.60
C PRO A 9 -6.73 -13.77 5.01
N ILE A 10 -6.30 -12.60 5.46
CA ILE A 10 -5.01 -11.99 5.09
C ILE A 10 -4.26 -11.68 6.37
N GLN A 11 -3.03 -12.16 6.46
CA GLN A 11 -2.14 -11.90 7.60
C GLN A 11 -1.00 -10.99 7.16
N VAL A 12 -0.71 -9.99 7.98
CA VAL A 12 0.46 -9.13 7.78
C VAL A 12 1.68 -9.85 8.37
N ILE A 13 2.62 -10.23 7.51
CA ILE A 13 3.88 -10.84 7.92
C ILE A 13 4.98 -9.78 7.82
N GLN A 14 5.56 -9.43 8.96
CA GLN A 14 6.69 -8.51 9.02
C GLN A 14 7.95 -9.23 8.55
N VAL A 15 8.69 -8.62 7.63
CA VAL A 15 9.94 -9.14 7.08
C VAL A 15 11.03 -8.08 7.18
N SER A 16 12.29 -8.50 7.04
CA SER A 16 13.38 -7.53 6.92
C SER A 16 13.26 -6.72 5.62
N VAL A 17 13.76 -5.49 5.61
CA VAL A 17 13.82 -4.65 4.39
C VAL A 17 14.55 -5.37 3.26
N SER A 18 15.61 -6.12 3.59
CA SER A 18 16.36 -6.90 2.59
C SER A 18 15.55 -8.04 2.00
N ASP A 19 14.70 -8.70 2.80
CA ASP A 19 13.86 -9.78 2.29
C ASP A 19 12.66 -9.25 1.53
N LEU A 20 12.12 -8.08 1.91
CA LEU A 20 11.12 -7.36 1.12
C LEU A 20 11.66 -7.00 -0.27
N SER A 21 12.87 -6.43 -0.36
CA SER A 21 13.49 -6.10 -1.65
C SER A 21 13.63 -7.35 -2.54
N LYS A 22 14.19 -8.45 -2.00
CA LYS A 22 14.30 -9.73 -2.73
C LYS A 22 12.93 -10.23 -3.20
N GLY A 23 11.91 -10.17 -2.33
CA GLY A 23 10.56 -10.59 -2.64
C GLY A 23 9.93 -9.78 -3.78
N ILE A 24 10.07 -8.45 -3.75
CA ILE A 24 9.61 -7.55 -4.80
C ILE A 24 10.29 -7.88 -6.13
N ALA A 25 11.63 -7.99 -6.14
CA ALA A 25 12.38 -8.32 -7.35
C ALA A 25 11.96 -9.68 -7.93
N ALA A 26 11.82 -10.71 -7.08
CA ALA A 26 11.41 -12.04 -7.50
C ALA A 26 9.97 -12.08 -8.04
N ALA A 27 9.04 -11.36 -7.41
CA ALA A 27 7.62 -11.38 -7.79
C ALA A 27 7.33 -10.57 -9.07
N THR A 28 8.08 -9.51 -9.31
CA THR A 28 7.79 -8.53 -10.37
C THR A 28 8.76 -8.61 -11.55
N GLY A 29 9.95 -9.18 -11.36
CA GLY A 29 11.04 -9.11 -12.35
C GLY A 29 11.68 -7.73 -12.49
N LEU A 30 11.37 -6.78 -11.58
CA LEU A 30 11.97 -5.46 -11.59
C LEU A 30 13.49 -5.53 -11.31
N PRO A 31 14.29 -4.59 -11.84
CA PRO A 31 15.70 -4.46 -11.49
C PRO A 31 15.90 -4.30 -9.97
N SER A 32 16.97 -4.88 -9.43
CA SER A 32 17.23 -4.90 -7.98
C SER A 32 17.22 -3.50 -7.35
N PHE A 33 17.80 -2.50 -8.04
CA PHE A 33 17.83 -1.14 -7.52
C PHE A 33 16.43 -0.52 -7.36
N VAL A 34 15.46 -0.92 -8.19
CA VAL A 34 14.06 -0.47 -8.06
C VAL A 34 13.39 -1.15 -6.86
N ALA A 35 13.63 -2.45 -6.68
CA ALA A 35 13.13 -3.19 -5.52
C ALA A 35 13.70 -2.64 -4.20
N ASP A 36 14.97 -2.24 -4.19
CA ASP A 36 15.61 -1.58 -3.05
C ASP A 36 14.96 -0.23 -2.72
N ILE A 37 14.64 0.58 -3.73
CA ILE A 37 13.91 1.83 -3.54
C ILE A 37 12.55 1.55 -2.88
N LEU A 38 11.77 0.61 -3.41
CA LEU A 38 10.44 0.28 -2.87
C LEU A 38 10.51 -0.24 -1.42
N ALA A 39 11.47 -1.12 -1.12
CA ALA A 39 11.66 -1.62 0.24
C ALA A 39 12.12 -0.52 1.21
N SER A 40 12.93 0.45 0.76
CA SER A 40 13.34 1.59 1.58
C SER A 40 12.18 2.56 1.90
N LEU A 41 11.21 2.68 0.99
CA LEU A 41 10.00 3.47 1.23
C LEU A 41 9.16 2.82 2.34
N ASP A 42 9.01 1.50 2.35
CA ASP A 42 8.32 0.76 3.43
C ASP A 42 8.97 1.05 4.80
N ALA A 43 10.29 0.98 4.88
CA ALA A 43 11.03 1.34 6.10
C ALA A 43 10.80 2.80 6.54
N SER A 44 10.73 3.73 5.59
CA SER A 44 10.48 5.15 5.86
C SER A 44 9.05 5.38 6.35
N ILE A 45 8.07 4.68 5.78
CA ILE A 45 6.67 4.71 6.20
C ILE A 45 6.56 4.15 7.63
N ALA A 46 7.23 3.03 7.92
CA ALA A 46 7.28 2.46 9.27
C ALA A 46 7.91 3.41 10.31
N ALA A 47 8.86 4.26 9.88
CA ALA A 47 9.44 5.31 10.70
C ALA A 47 8.56 6.57 10.86
N GLY A 48 7.36 6.60 10.25
CA GLY A 48 6.38 7.67 10.39
C GLY A 48 6.50 8.81 9.38
N VAL A 49 7.35 8.69 8.36
CA VAL A 49 7.62 9.78 7.39
C VAL A 49 6.38 10.16 6.55
N ALA A 50 5.40 9.26 6.41
CA ALA A 50 4.21 9.46 5.58
C ALA A 50 2.88 9.43 6.38
N GLY A 51 2.92 9.80 7.67
CA GLY A 51 1.75 9.73 8.57
C GLY A 51 0.87 10.98 8.63
N ASP A 52 1.36 12.12 8.14
CA ASP A 52 0.66 13.40 8.27
C ASP A 52 -0.59 13.47 7.38
N VAL A 53 -1.70 13.94 7.95
CA VAL A 53 -2.98 14.14 7.25
C VAL A 53 -3.33 15.63 7.26
N THR A 54 -3.49 16.21 6.08
CA THR A 54 -3.92 17.61 5.89
C THR A 54 -5.24 17.68 5.13
N ASP A 55 -5.85 18.86 5.09
CA ASP A 55 -7.05 19.18 4.33
C ASP A 55 -6.74 19.91 3.00
N ASP A 56 -5.47 19.94 2.58
CA ASP A 56 -5.02 20.69 1.40
C ASP A 56 -5.69 20.20 0.11
N TYR A 57 -5.87 18.87 -0.02
CA TYR A 57 -6.59 18.30 -1.16
C TYR A 57 -8.00 18.87 -1.27
N GLU A 58 -8.73 18.95 -0.16
CA GLU A 58 -10.09 19.51 -0.14
C GLU A 58 -10.07 21.01 -0.39
N LYS A 59 -9.15 21.75 0.23
CA LYS A 59 -9.01 23.20 0.02
C LYS A 59 -8.73 23.56 -1.43
N LEU A 60 -7.91 22.77 -2.13
CA LEU A 60 -7.50 23.04 -3.51
C LEU A 60 -8.55 22.58 -4.53
N THR A 61 -9.26 21.49 -4.27
CA THR A 61 -10.17 20.87 -5.24
C THR A 61 -11.64 21.13 -4.96
N GLY A 62 -11.99 21.51 -3.74
CA GLY A 62 -13.37 21.54 -3.26
C GLY A 62 -13.99 20.15 -3.04
N VAL A 63 -13.21 19.08 -3.19
CA VAL A 63 -13.67 17.69 -3.12
C VAL A 63 -13.10 17.03 -1.86
N LYS A 64 -13.95 16.33 -1.11
CA LYS A 64 -13.51 15.50 0.02
C LYS A 64 -12.63 14.35 -0.51
N ALA A 65 -11.48 14.14 0.12
CA ALA A 65 -10.62 13.00 -0.21
C ALA A 65 -11.39 11.69 -0.01
N GLN A 66 -11.29 10.79 -0.98
CA GLN A 66 -11.87 9.45 -0.87
C GLN A 66 -11.19 8.69 0.28
N THR A 67 -11.99 8.06 1.13
CA THR A 67 -11.46 7.19 2.18
C THR A 67 -10.97 5.86 1.59
N HIS A 68 -9.97 5.25 2.23
CA HIS A 68 -9.50 3.91 1.85
C HIS A 68 -10.64 2.88 1.82
N ARG A 69 -11.63 2.99 2.74
CA ARG A 69 -12.79 2.09 2.78
C ARG A 69 -13.70 2.24 1.57
N GLU A 70 -13.97 3.48 1.13
CA GLU A 70 -14.77 3.73 -0.07
C GLU A 70 -14.06 3.21 -1.32
N TRP A 71 -12.73 3.41 -1.41
CA TRP A 71 -11.94 2.87 -2.52
C TRP A 71 -12.00 1.34 -2.56
N LEU A 72 -11.84 0.67 -1.42
CA LEU A 72 -11.95 -0.79 -1.33
C LEU A 72 -13.33 -1.30 -1.75
N ALA A 73 -14.41 -0.64 -1.32
CA ALA A 73 -15.77 -1.01 -1.70
C ALA A 73 -15.99 -0.85 -3.22
N ALA A 74 -15.51 0.25 -3.80
CA ALA A 74 -15.62 0.50 -5.24
C ALA A 74 -14.83 -0.50 -6.10
N ASN A 75 -13.76 -1.08 -5.57
CA ASN A 75 -12.87 -2.00 -6.29
C ASN A 75 -13.02 -3.47 -5.86
N LYS A 76 -14.05 -3.81 -5.09
CA LYS A 76 -14.23 -5.15 -4.50
C LYS A 76 -14.09 -6.28 -5.53
N SER A 77 -14.77 -6.19 -6.67
CA SER A 77 -14.75 -7.23 -7.70
C SER A 77 -13.36 -7.46 -8.29
N PHE A 78 -12.60 -6.39 -8.53
CA PHE A 78 -11.21 -6.49 -8.99
C PHE A 78 -10.33 -7.16 -7.92
N LEU A 79 -10.43 -6.70 -6.67
CA LEU A 79 -9.64 -7.23 -5.56
C LEU A 79 -9.93 -8.71 -5.26
N GLN A 80 -11.16 -9.17 -5.47
CA GLN A 80 -11.53 -10.59 -5.30
C GLN A 80 -10.97 -11.50 -6.40
N SER A 81 -10.68 -10.93 -7.58
CA SER A 81 -10.13 -11.64 -8.74
C SER A 81 -8.61 -11.81 -8.72
N LEU A 82 -7.92 -11.06 -7.86
CA LEU A 82 -6.50 -11.26 -7.53
C LEU A 82 -6.33 -12.54 -6.68
#